data_AF-A0A0T7BZ91-F1
#
_entry.id   AF-A0A0T7BZ91-F1
#
_cell.length_a   1.000
_cell.length_b   1.000
_cell.length_c   1.000
_cell.angle_alpha   90.00
_cell.angle_beta   90.00
_cell.angle_gamma   90.00
#
_symmetry.space_group_name_H-M   'P 1'
#
loop_
_entity.id
_entity.type
_entity.pdbx_description
1 polymer ?
#
loop_
_entity_poly.entity_id
_entity_poly.type
_entity_poly.pdbx_seq_one_letter_code
_entity_poly.pdbx_strand_id
1 'polypeptide(L)' 'MTYIQDLGITDTEYVSLVTQGYDPLLETQLIHNHGAKPAQARKVARFLKLLHRQPQTEVEWQELITAWEETWEM' A
#
# COMPACT_ATOMS: atom_id res chain seq x y z
N MET A 1 7.10 -23.31 2.89
CA MET A 1 6.52 -22.87 4.18
C MET A 1 5.59 -21.72 3.87
N THR A 2 4.32 -21.81 4.27
CA THR A 2 3.36 -20.71 4.10
C THR A 2 3.45 -19.83 5.35
N TYR A 3 3.89 -18.59 5.18
CA TYR A 3 3.92 -17.62 6.27
C TYR A 3 2.54 -16.96 6.36
N ILE A 4 1.83 -17.23 7.45
CA ILE A 4 0.61 -16.49 7.78
C ILE A 4 1.05 -15.18 8.44
N GLN A 5 0.64 -14.06 7.87
CA GLN A 5 0.96 -12.73 8.37
C GLN A 5 -0.28 -12.06 8.93
N ASP A 6 -0.17 -11.55 10.15
CA ASP A 6 -1.19 -10.71 10.74
C ASP A 6 -0.97 -9.26 10.28
N LEU A 7 -1.87 -8.77 9.44
CA LEU A 7 -1.85 -7.41 8.90
C LEU A 7 -2.57 -6.41 9.81
N GLY A 8 -3.16 -6.87 10.92
CA GLY A 8 -3.92 -6.03 11.86
C GLY A 8 -5.15 -5.39 11.23
N ILE A 9 -5.77 -6.04 10.24
CA ILE A 9 -6.97 -5.58 9.53
C ILE A 9 -7.98 -6.72 9.37
N THR A 10 -9.25 -6.36 9.25
CA THR A 10 -10.34 -7.29 8.96
C THR A 10 -10.33 -7.73 7.50
N ASP A 11 -10.98 -8.85 7.20
CA ASP A 11 -11.13 -9.34 5.82
C ASP A 11 -11.82 -8.31 4.91
N THR A 12 -12.80 -7.57 5.43
CA THR A 12 -13.51 -6.51 4.69
C THR A 12 -12.58 -5.36 4.34
N GLU A 13 -11.76 -4.91 5.30
CA GLU A 13 -10.75 -3.88 5.07
C GLU A 13 -9.70 -4.37 4.08
N TYR A 14 -9.27 -5.63 4.20
CA TYR A 14 -8.34 -6.24 3.26
C TYR A 14 -8.89 -6.23 1.83
N VAL A 15 -10.12 -6.68 1.62
CA VAL A 15 -10.75 -6.66 0.28
C VAL A 15 -10.85 -5.24 -0.26
N SER A 16 -11.24 -4.26 0.57
CA SER A 16 -11.32 -2.84 0.18
C SER A 16 -9.96 -2.25 -0.19
N LEU A 17 -8.89 -2.66 0.50
CA LEU A 17 -7.54 -2.22 0.22
C LEU A 17 -7.00 -2.85 -1.07
N VAL A 18 -7.24 -4.14 -1.30
CA VAL A 18 -6.79 -4.85 -2.50
C VAL A 18 -7.39 -4.23 -3.77
N THR A 19 -8.67 -3.82 -3.75
CA THR A 19 -9.28 -3.13 -4.90
C THR A 19 -8.65 -1.76 -5.20
N GLN A 20 -8.00 -1.15 -4.21
CA GLN A 20 -7.26 0.11 -4.33
C GLN A 20 -5.76 -0.09 -4.62
N GLY A 21 -5.33 -1.31 -4.95
CA GLY A 21 -3.94 -1.60 -5.29
C GLY A 21 -3.04 -1.84 -4.08
N TYR A 22 -3.59 -2.21 -2.94
CA TYR A 22 -2.81 -2.66 -1.78
C TYR A 22 -1.99 -3.93 -2.08
N ASP A 23 -0.74 -3.94 -1.61
CA ASP A 23 0.17 -5.07 -1.75
C ASP A 23 0.66 -5.53 -0.36
N PRO A 24 0.06 -6.61 0.20
CA PRO A 24 0.36 -7.07 1.55
C PRO A 24 1.78 -7.60 1.70
N LEU A 25 2.37 -8.14 0.63
CA LEU A 25 3.75 -8.61 0.66
C LEU A 25 4.71 -7.43 0.80
N LEU A 26 4.43 -6.33 0.10
CA LEU A 26 5.23 -5.12 0.18
C LEU A 26 5.07 -4.43 1.54
N GLU A 27 3.85 -4.35 2.11
CA GLU A 27 3.64 -3.83 3.49
C GLU A 27 4.53 -4.58 4.48
N THR A 28 4.48 -5.91 4.45
CA THR A 28 5.31 -6.77 5.28
C THR A 28 6.79 -6.51 5.09
N GLN A 29 7.28 -6.42 3.86
CA GLN A 29 8.70 -6.15 3.61
C GLN A 29 9.14 -4.81 4.20
N LEU A 30 8.29 -3.77 4.12
CA LEU A 30 8.54 -2.46 4.72
C LEU A 30 8.57 -2.53 6.24
N ILE A 31 7.70 -3.32 6.86
CA ILE A 31 7.70 -3.53 8.32
C ILE A 31 8.96 -4.28 8.76
N HIS A 32 9.24 -5.42 8.14
CA HIS A 32 10.30 -6.33 8.59
C HIS A 32 11.71 -5.87 8.23
N ASN A 33 11.91 -5.30 7.03
CA ASN A 33 13.24 -4.94 6.54
C ASN A 33 13.59 -3.47 6.82
N HIS A 34 12.58 -2.60 6.96
CA HIS A 34 12.76 -1.16 7.11
C HIS A 34 12.18 -0.60 8.42
N GLY A 35 11.58 -1.43 9.28
CA GLY A 35 11.05 -1.00 10.58
C GLY A 35 9.88 -0.04 10.48
N ALA A 36 9.18 0.01 9.34
CA ALA A 36 8.04 0.90 9.15
C ALA A 36 6.88 0.51 10.06
N LYS A 37 6.13 1.51 10.56
CA LYS A 37 4.85 1.25 11.24
C LYS A 37 3.84 0.70 10.23
N PRO A 38 2.94 -0.23 10.59
CA PRO A 38 1.99 -0.84 9.65
C PRO A 38 1.19 0.16 8.82
N ALA A 39 0.62 1.19 9.45
CA ALA A 39 -0.13 2.24 8.75
C ALA A 39 0.72 3.01 7.71
N GLN A 40 1.99 3.28 8.02
CA GLN A 40 2.91 3.94 7.09
C GLN A 40 3.33 2.99 5.96
N ALA A 41 3.65 1.74 6.31
CA ALA A 41 4.00 0.71 5.34
C ALA A 41 2.90 0.48 4.31
N ARG A 42 1.63 0.53 4.75
CA ARG A 42 0.45 0.42 3.88
C ARG A 42 0.32 1.56 2.87
N LYS A 43 0.50 2.81 3.33
CA LYS A 43 0.49 4.01 2.48
C LYS A 43 1.59 3.93 1.42
N VAL A 44 2.82 3.62 1.85
CA VAL A 44 3.98 3.46 0.97
C VAL A 44 3.76 2.33 -0.03
N ALA A 45 3.23 1.18 0.40
CA ALA A 45 2.96 0.04 -0.47
C ALA A 45 1.94 0.40 -1.57
N ARG A 46 0.86 1.11 -1.21
CA ARG A 46 -0.13 1.63 -2.17
C ARG A 46 0.52 2.57 -3.20
N PHE A 47 1.30 3.55 -2.74
CA PHE A 47 2.01 4.48 -3.63
C PHE A 47 2.94 3.75 -4.61
N LEU A 48 3.78 2.84 -4.11
CA LEU A 48 4.71 2.08 -4.95
C LEU A 48 4.00 1.21 -5.98
N LYS A 49 2.84 0.64 -5.62
CA LYS A 49 2.04 -0.15 -6.57
C LYS A 49 1.48 0.70 -7.70
N LEU A 50 0.87 1.85 -7.36
CA LEU A 50 0.34 2.80 -8.34
C LEU A 50 1.44 3.32 -9.25
N LEU A 51 2.62 3.61 -8.69
CA LEU A 51 3.80 4.02 -9.46
C LEU A 51 4.24 2.91 -10.43
N HIS A 52 4.27 1.66 -9.98
CA HIS A 52 4.66 0.51 -10.79
C HIS A 52 3.65 0.20 -11.91
N ARG A 53 2.37 0.52 -11.72
CA ARG A 53 1.32 0.38 -12.75
C ARG A 53 1.53 1.31 -13.95
N GLN A 54 2.38 2.33 -13.81
CA GLN A 54 2.65 3.34 -14.83
C GLN A 54 1.36 4.02 -15.29
N PRO A 55 0.83 5.01 -14.53
CA PRO A 55 -0.42 5.69 -14.84
C PRO A 55 -0.47 6.18 -16.30
N GLN A 56 -1.56 5.89 -17.00
CA GLN A 56 -1.74 6.26 -18.41
C GLN A 56 -2.81 7.35 -18.61
N THR A 57 -3.64 7.59 -17.59
CA THR A 57 -4.76 8.53 -17.66
C THR A 57 -4.64 9.58 -16.56
N GLU A 58 -5.28 10.74 -16.77
CA GLU A 58 -5.32 11.82 -15.77
C GLU A 58 -5.86 11.33 -14.42
N VAL A 59 -6.88 10.45 -14.45
CA VAL A 59 -7.47 9.87 -13.24
C VAL A 59 -6.45 9.01 -12.48
N GLU A 60 -5.72 8.14 -13.19
CA GLU A 60 -4.68 7.31 -12.58
C GLU A 60 -3.50 8.16 -12.05
N TRP A 61 -3.16 9.26 -12.74
CA TRP A 61 -2.16 10.21 -12.26
C TRP A 61 -2.62 10.90 -10.98
N GLN A 62 -3.88 11.32 -10.92
CA GLN A 62 -4.45 11.93 -9.72
C GLN A 62 -4.46 10.95 -8.54
N GLU A 63 -4.81 9.68 -8.76
CA GLU A 63 -4.74 8.63 -7.73
C GLU A 63 -3.31 8.43 -7.22
N LEU A 64 -2.31 8.45 -8.10
CA LEU A 64 -0.90 8.36 -7.71
C LEU A 64 -0.46 9.56 -6.87
N ILE A 65 -0.84 10.78 -7.27
CA ILE A 65 -0.52 12.02 -6.55
C ILE A 65 -1.15 11.99 -5.16
N THR A 66 -2.44 11.65 -5.05
CA THR A 66 -3.12 11.52 -3.76
C THR A 66 -2.43 10.48 -2.87
N ALA A 67 -2.05 9.32 -3.41
CA ALA A 67 -1.33 8.31 -2.63
C ALA A 67 0.07 8.79 -2.18
N TRP A 68 0.73 9.61 -2.97
CA TRP A 68 2.00 10.24 -2.61
C TRP A 68 1.83 11.26 -1.48
N GLU A 69 0.83 12.14 -1.59
CA GLU A 69 0.49 13.13 -0.55
C GLU A 69 0.16 12.44 0.78
N GLU A 70 -0.72 11.43 0.76
CA GLU A 70 -1.07 10.66 1.96
C GLU A 70 0.14 9.98 2.63
N THR A 71 1.17 9.63 1.84
CA THR A 71 2.38 8.98 2.33
C THR A 71 3.28 9.96 3.11
N TRP A 72 3.29 11.24 2.74
CA TRP A 72 4.23 12.24 3.25
C TRP A 72 3.60 13.40 4.01
N GLU A 73 2.27 13.56 3.99
CA GLU A 73 1.56 14.35 4.98
C GLU A 73 1.67 13.68 6.36
N MET A 74 2.55 14.24 7.19
CA MET A 74 2.64 14.03 8.64
C MET A 74 1.93 15.15 9.39
#